data_AF-A0A7W0PZJ2-F1
#
_entry.id   AF-A0A7W0PZJ2-F1
#
_cell.length_a   1.000
_cell.length_b   1.000
_cell.length_c   1.000
_cell.angle_alpha   90.00
_cell.angle_beta   90.00
_cell.angle_gamma   90.00
#
_symmetry.space_group_name_H-M   'P 1'
#
loop_
_entity.id
_entity.type
_entity.pdbx_description
1 polymer ?
#
loop_
_entity_poly.entity_id
_entity_poly.type
_entity_poly.pdbx_seq_one_letter_code
_entity_poly.pdbx_strand_id
1 'polypeptide(L)'
;DGWTKKSTIRRGEGDHSRFEKRLDDGTILRTRASHSNEQIGDRSLWRHIWRDQLGLESEDEFWRVLETRQPAHRPRAGPERPHGPSLPAWLVDALVRQAGVPPDEVRELTEEEARQRLHDHWSEPGSSQS
;
A
#
# COMPACT_ATOMS: atom_id res chain seq x y z
N ASP A 1 -0.47 -18.96 7.58
CA ASP A 1 0.30 -17.92 6.85
C ASP A 1 -0.46 -16.58 6.67
N GLY A 2 -1.42 -16.19 7.52
CA GLY A 2 -1.98 -14.81 7.53
C GLY A 2 -2.80 -14.36 6.31
N TRP A 3 -3.13 -15.25 5.38
CA TRP A 3 -3.99 -14.96 4.23
C TRP A 3 -5.48 -14.96 4.62
N THR A 4 -6.23 -14.02 4.09
CA THR A 4 -7.69 -13.94 4.27
C THR A 4 -8.38 -14.20 2.94
N LYS A 5 -9.28 -15.20 2.90
CA LYS A 5 -10.13 -15.45 1.74
C LYS A 5 -11.20 -14.34 1.63
N LYS A 6 -11.32 -13.73 0.47
CA LYS A 6 -12.42 -12.79 0.19
C LYS A 6 -13.62 -13.57 -0.31
N SER A 7 -14.69 -13.64 0.49
CA SER A 7 -15.98 -14.12 0.00
C SER A 7 -16.69 -13.01 -0.76
N THR A 8 -16.99 -13.22 -2.04
CA THR A 8 -17.99 -12.43 -2.75
C THR A 8 -19.37 -12.92 -2.31
N ILE A 9 -20.11 -12.10 -1.56
CA ILE A 9 -21.50 -12.35 -1.18
C ILE A 9 -22.41 -12.15 -2.40
N ARG A 10 -22.32 -13.01 -3.43
CA ARG A 10 -23.33 -13.15 -4.50
C ARG A 10 -23.22 -14.57 -5.07
N ARG A 11 -24.28 -15.37 -4.87
CA ARG A 11 -24.56 -16.70 -5.47
C ARG A 11 -23.37 -17.43 -6.12
N GLY A 12 -22.86 -18.44 -5.41
CA GLY A 12 -21.87 -19.38 -5.93
C GLY A 12 -20.43 -18.93 -5.73
N GLU A 13 -19.59 -19.84 -5.26
CA GLU A 13 -18.15 -19.67 -5.34
C GLU A 13 -17.80 -19.78 -6.83
N GLY A 14 -17.45 -18.67 -7.49
CA GLY A 14 -17.00 -18.72 -8.89
C GLY A 14 -15.76 -19.59 -9.05
N ASP A 15 -15.29 -19.81 -10.27
CA ASP A 15 -14.19 -20.76 -10.61
C ASP A 15 -12.83 -20.46 -9.93
N HIS A 16 -12.76 -19.43 -9.09
CA HIS A 16 -11.56 -19.02 -8.42
C HIS A 16 -11.82 -18.52 -6.99
N SER A 17 -10.92 -18.90 -6.09
CA SER A 17 -10.78 -18.29 -4.77
C SER A 17 -9.87 -17.06 -4.83
N ARG A 18 -10.22 -16.01 -4.09
CA ARG A 18 -9.40 -14.80 -3.96
C ARG A 18 -8.88 -14.66 -2.54
N PHE A 19 -7.60 -14.37 -2.40
CA PHE A 19 -6.96 -14.20 -1.12
C PHE A 19 -6.23 -12.87 -1.06
N GLU A 20 -6.23 -12.26 0.12
CA GLU A 20 -5.41 -11.10 0.42
C GLU A 20 -4.53 -11.36 1.64
N LYS A 21 -3.33 -10.80 1.65
CA LYS A 21 -2.47 -10.75 2.82
C LYS A 21 -1.94 -9.35 3.00
N ARG A 22 -2.08 -8.82 4.21
CA ARG A 22 -1.48 -7.56 4.63
C ARG A 22 -0.10 -7.87 5.20
N LEU A 23 0.91 -7.15 4.72
CA LEU A 23 2.25 -7.17 5.27
C LEU A 23 2.41 -6.02 6.28
N ASP A 24 3.42 -6.12 7.14
CA ASP A 24 3.66 -5.15 8.22
C ASP A 24 4.05 -3.76 7.69
N ASP A 25 4.57 -3.69 6.47
CA ASP A 25 4.87 -2.44 5.76
C ASP A 25 3.63 -1.76 5.13
N GLY A 26 2.46 -2.38 5.28
CA GLY A 26 1.19 -1.93 4.73
C GLY A 26 0.94 -2.36 3.28
N THR A 27 1.86 -3.11 2.65
CA THR A 27 1.65 -3.74 1.34
C THR A 27 0.52 -4.76 1.44
N ILE A 28 -0.33 -4.80 0.41
CA ILE A 28 -1.43 -5.77 0.31
C ILE A 28 -1.16 -6.70 -0.87
N LEU A 29 -0.74 -7.92 -0.56
CA LEU A 29 -0.62 -9.00 -1.53
C LEU A 29 -2.01 -9.52 -1.90
N ARG A 30 -2.19 -9.86 -3.17
CA ARG A 30 -3.44 -10.41 -3.71
C ARG A 30 -3.13 -11.56 -4.63
N THR A 31 -3.79 -12.68 -4.42
CA THR A 31 -3.69 -13.82 -5.33
C THR A 31 -5.07 -14.40 -5.62
N ARG A 32 -5.18 -15.01 -6.80
CA ARG A 32 -6.37 -15.72 -7.25
C ARG A 32 -5.98 -17.16 -7.56
N ALA A 33 -6.56 -18.11 -6.85
CA ALA A 33 -6.37 -19.53 -7.08
C ALA A 33 -7.54 -20.08 -7.89
N SER A 34 -7.27 -20.62 -9.08
CA SER A 34 -8.26 -21.38 -9.86
C SER A 34 -8.64 -22.66 -9.14
N HIS A 35 -9.88 -23.13 -9.33
CA HIS A 35 -10.29 -24.47 -8.93
C HIS A 35 -9.96 -25.54 -9.98
N SER A 36 -9.44 -25.14 -11.15
CA SER A 36 -9.00 -26.08 -12.20
C SER A 36 -7.72 -26.83 -11.81
N ASN A 37 -7.57 -28.04 -12.32
CA ASN A 37 -6.35 -28.85 -12.22
C ASN A 37 -5.36 -28.60 -13.37
N GLU A 38 -5.54 -27.50 -14.10
CA GLU A 38 -4.68 -27.15 -15.23
C GLU A 38 -3.31 -26.71 -14.74
N GLN A 39 -2.25 -27.20 -15.39
CA GLN A 39 -0.89 -26.83 -15.04
C GLN A 39 -0.59 -25.42 -15.52
N ILE A 40 0.09 -24.64 -14.67
CA ILE A 40 0.65 -23.35 -15.07
C ILE A 40 1.89 -23.63 -15.93
N GLY A 41 1.69 -23.75 -17.24
CA GLY A 41 2.77 -24.04 -18.19
C GLY A 41 3.60 -22.81 -18.59
N ASP A 42 3.07 -21.60 -18.40
CA ASP A 42 3.77 -20.37 -18.75
C ASP A 42 4.72 -19.91 -17.64
N ARG A 43 6.02 -19.83 -17.96
CA ARG A 43 7.07 -19.45 -17.01
C ARG A 43 6.95 -18.00 -16.54
N SER A 44 6.43 -17.11 -17.38
CA SER A 44 6.26 -15.69 -17.04
C SER A 44 5.12 -15.50 -16.04
N LEU A 45 4.00 -16.19 -16.26
CA LEU A 45 2.88 -16.28 -15.35
C LEU A 45 3.29 -16.91 -14.03
N TRP A 46 4.06 -18.01 -14.08
CA TRP A 46 4.57 -18.64 -12.87
C TRP A 46 5.43 -17.69 -12.04
N ARG A 47 6.34 -16.97 -12.69
CA ARG A 47 7.15 -15.93 -12.05
C ARG A 47 6.31 -14.80 -11.45
N HIS A 48 5.30 -14.35 -12.18
CA HIS A 48 4.39 -13.33 -11.70
C HIS A 48 3.63 -13.79 -10.44
N ILE A 49 3.23 -15.06 -10.38
CA ILE A 49 2.55 -15.62 -9.21
C ILE A 49 3.45 -15.61 -7.98
N TRP A 50 4.60 -16.27 -8.01
CA TRP A 50 5.41 -16.38 -6.79
C TRP A 50 6.00 -15.03 -6.36
N ARG A 51 6.41 -14.18 -7.31
CA ARG A 51 7.06 -12.91 -7.00
C ARG A 51 6.05 -11.81 -6.67
N ASP A 52 5.13 -11.53 -7.59
CA ASP A 52 4.32 -10.31 -7.51
C ASP A 52 3.02 -10.56 -6.71
N GLN A 53 2.43 -11.76 -6.79
CA GLN A 53 1.22 -12.09 -6.04
C GLN A 53 1.50 -12.62 -4.64
N LEU A 54 2.51 -13.47 -4.48
CA LEU A 54 2.84 -14.12 -3.21
C LEU A 54 3.96 -13.42 -2.43
N GLY A 55 4.70 -12.51 -3.07
CA GLY A 55 5.76 -11.73 -2.43
C GLY A 55 6.96 -12.55 -1.99
N LEU A 56 7.30 -13.60 -2.75
CA LEU A 56 8.43 -14.49 -2.46
C LEU A 56 9.70 -13.99 -3.16
N GLU A 57 10.86 -14.26 -2.58
CA GLU A 57 12.15 -13.87 -3.17
C GLU A 57 12.59 -14.81 -4.29
N SER A 58 12.14 -16.07 -4.24
CA SER A 58 12.49 -17.10 -5.21
C SER A 58 11.39 -18.16 -5.37
N GLU A 59 11.47 -18.91 -6.46
CA GLU A 59 10.63 -20.10 -6.67
C GLU A 59 10.90 -21.20 -5.63
N ASP A 60 12.15 -21.40 -5.22
CA ASP A 60 12.50 -22.41 -4.19
C ASP A 60 11.82 -22.13 -2.85
N GLU A 61 11.61 -20.85 -2.52
CA GLU A 61 10.88 -20.47 -1.33
C GLU A 61 9.42 -20.94 -1.38
N PHE A 62 8.77 -20.91 -2.55
CA PHE A 62 7.43 -21.45 -2.73
C PHE A 62 7.37 -22.92 -2.36
N TRP A 63 8.28 -23.73 -2.91
CA TRP A 63 8.34 -25.17 -2.64
C TRP A 63 8.66 -25.47 -1.18
N ARG A 64 9.59 -24.70 -0.57
CA ARG A 64 9.93 -24.82 0.85
C ARG A 64 8.72 -24.53 1.76
N VAL A 65 7.93 -23.50 1.46
CA VAL A 65 6.72 -23.19 2.23
C VAL A 65 5.71 -24.34 2.15
N LEU A 66 5.53 -24.93 0.96
CA LEU A 66 4.62 -26.08 0.80
C LEU A 66 5.10 -27.30 1.57
N GLU A 67 6.40 -27.61 1.52
CA GLU A 67 7.00 -28.76 2.20
C GLU A 67 6.98 -28.60 3.73
N THR A 68 7.48 -27.47 4.23
CA THR A 68 7.68 -27.23 5.66
C THR A 68 6.41 -26.75 6.37
N ARG A 69 5.43 -26.24 5.62
CA ARG A 69 4.25 -25.51 6.10
C ARG A 69 4.58 -24.29 6.97
N GLN A 70 5.84 -23.83 6.93
CA GLN A 70 6.26 -22.62 7.60
C GLN A 70 6.00 -21.42 6.69
N PRO A 71 5.44 -20.32 7.21
CA PRO A 71 5.28 -19.06 6.46
C PRO A 71 6.59 -18.60 5.80
N ALA A 72 6.52 -18.18 4.53
CA ALA A 72 7.62 -17.47 3.88
C ALA A 72 7.97 -16.18 4.64
N HIS A 73 9.26 -15.88 4.68
CA HIS A 73 9.75 -14.61 5.17
C HIS A 73 9.57 -13.58 4.06
N ARG A 74 8.69 -12.61 4.27
CA ARG A 74 8.42 -11.55 3.30
C ARG A 74 9.03 -10.26 3.84
N PRO A 75 10.32 -9.98 3.56
CA PRO A 75 10.93 -8.76 4.00
C PRO A 75 10.23 -7.57 3.35
N ARG A 76 10.20 -6.46 4.08
CA ARG A 76 9.71 -5.15 3.65
C ARG A 76 10.20 -4.82 2.24
N ALA A 77 9.31 -4.92 1.26
CA ALA A 77 9.63 -4.67 -0.15
C ALA A 77 8.94 -3.37 -0.58
N GLY A 78 9.41 -2.27 -0.01
CA GLY A 78 9.02 -0.94 -0.43
C GLY A 78 9.91 0.08 0.24
N PRO A 79 10.18 1.24 -0.41
CA PRO A 79 10.70 2.37 0.34
C PRO A 79 9.80 2.56 1.55
N GLU A 80 10.44 2.75 2.71
CA GLU A 80 9.78 3.22 3.91
C GLU A 80 8.77 4.29 3.51
N ARG A 81 7.47 4.01 3.66
CA ARG A 81 6.45 5.03 3.40
C ARG A 81 6.91 6.23 4.22
N PRO A 82 7.13 7.41 3.62
CA PRO A 82 7.76 8.52 4.33
C PRO A 82 7.04 8.71 5.65
N HIS A 83 7.75 8.44 6.75
CA HIS A 83 7.23 8.61 8.08
C HIS A 83 7.29 10.09 8.39
N GLY A 84 6.20 10.76 8.05
CA GLY A 84 5.85 12.07 8.59
C GLY A 84 4.36 12.04 8.92
N PRO A 85 3.88 12.91 9.81
CA PRO A 85 2.46 13.14 9.94
C PRO A 85 1.90 13.44 8.54
N SER A 86 0.97 12.60 8.09
CA SER A 86 0.34 12.80 6.78
C SER A 86 -0.59 13.99 6.89
N LEU A 87 -0.06 15.18 6.59
CA LEU A 87 -0.86 16.39 6.50
C LEU A 87 -2.07 16.13 5.59
N PRO A 88 -3.29 16.50 6.01
CA PRO A 88 -4.45 16.42 5.13
C PRO A 88 -4.18 17.13 3.81
N ALA A 89 -4.60 16.52 2.69
CA ALA A 89 -4.29 17.06 1.35
C ALA A 89 -4.76 18.51 1.16
N TRP A 90 -5.90 18.87 1.77
CA TRP A 90 -6.41 20.25 1.74
C TRP A 90 -5.49 21.24 2.46
N LEU A 91 -4.80 20.81 3.52
CA LEU A 91 -3.89 21.65 4.30
C LEU A 91 -2.59 21.90 3.54
N VAL A 92 -2.08 20.87 2.86
CA VAL A 92 -0.94 21.00 1.92
C VAL A 92 -1.29 21.96 0.78
N ASP A 93 -2.47 21.82 0.17
CA ASP A 93 -2.91 22.69 -0.93
C ASP A 93 -3.03 24.16 -0.47
N ALA A 94 -3.63 24.40 0.70
CA ALA A 94 -3.75 25.74 1.26
C ALA A 94 -2.39 26.37 1.59
N LEU A 95 -1.45 25.62 2.17
CA LEU A 95 -0.11 26.12 2.48
C LEU A 95 0.69 26.47 1.23
N VAL A 96 0.64 25.63 0.19
CA VAL A 96 1.38 25.88 -1.05
C VAL A 96 0.76 27.01 -1.87
N ARG A 97 -0.58 27.03 -1.99
CA ARG A 97 -1.27 27.94 -2.91
C ARG A 97 -1.64 29.29 -2.30
N GLN A 98 -1.93 29.33 -1.00
CA GLN A 98 -2.39 30.56 -0.34
C GLN A 98 -1.24 31.17 0.47
N ALA A 99 -0.60 30.39 1.33
CA ALA A 99 0.50 30.86 2.17
C ALA A 99 1.87 30.85 1.48
N GLY A 100 1.98 30.32 0.26
CA GLY A 100 3.22 30.30 -0.53
C GLY A 100 4.34 29.43 0.05
N VAL A 101 4.03 28.51 0.95
CA VAL A 101 5.02 27.65 1.59
C VAL A 101 5.53 26.60 0.59
N PRO A 102 6.85 26.48 0.36
CA PRO A 102 7.41 25.52 -0.57
C PRO A 102 7.02 24.07 -0.20
N PRO A 103 6.74 23.19 -1.19
CA PRO A 103 6.34 21.81 -0.92
C PRO A 103 7.33 21.02 -0.07
N ASP A 104 8.64 21.26 -0.24
CA ASP A 104 9.68 20.59 0.57
C ASP A 104 9.63 21.01 2.03
N GLU A 105 9.30 22.28 2.31
CA GLU A 105 9.14 22.78 3.67
C GLU A 105 7.84 22.26 4.32
N VAL A 106 6.76 22.14 3.53
CA VAL A 106 5.50 21.54 4.01
C VAL A 106 5.68 20.09 4.47
N ARG A 107 6.61 19.34 3.87
CA ARG A 107 6.87 17.93 4.24
C ARG A 107 7.52 17.76 5.60
N GLU A 108 8.20 18.79 6.08
CA GLU A 108 8.88 18.79 7.38
C GLU A 108 7.95 19.27 8.51
N LEU A 109 6.77 19.81 8.19
CA LEU A 109 5.83 20.32 9.18
C LEU A 109 5.01 19.20 9.83
N THR A 110 4.83 19.33 11.15
CA THR A 110 3.76 18.62 11.84
C THR A 110 2.39 19.20 11.49
N GLU A 111 1.32 18.43 11.72
CA GLU A 111 -0.05 18.89 11.48
C GLU A 111 -0.40 20.14 12.29
N GLU A 112 0.16 20.28 13.49
CA GLU A 112 -0.04 21.45 14.34
C GLU A 112 0.68 22.67 13.79
N GLU A 113 1.96 22.56 13.41
CA GLU A 113 2.72 23.66 12.82
C GLU A 113 2.14 24.11 11.48
N ALA A 114 1.66 23.16 10.66
CA ALA A 114 0.97 23.43 9.41
C ALA A 114 -0.33 24.23 9.64
N ARG A 115 -1.12 23.87 10.65
CA ARG A 115 -2.32 24.64 11.03
C ARG A 115 -1.98 26.03 11.55
N GLN A 116 -0.97 26.13 12.41
CA GLN A 116 -0.57 27.41 13.00
C GLN A 116 -0.10 28.37 11.91
N ARG A 117 0.74 27.93 10.97
CA ARG A 117 1.19 28.75 9.84
C ARG A 117 0.05 29.25 8.96
N LEU A 118 -0.92 28.39 8.67
CA LEU A 118 -2.08 28.79 7.87
C LEU A 118 -2.98 29.77 8.65
N HIS A 119 -3.16 29.55 9.95
CA HIS A 119 -3.87 30.46 10.84
C HIS A 119 -3.20 31.83 10.89
N ASP A 120 -1.88 31.90 11.03
CA ASP A 120 -1.12 33.15 11.07
C ASP A 120 -1.27 33.92 9.76
N HIS A 121 -1.15 33.23 8.62
CA HIS A 121 -1.35 33.82 7.29
C HIS A 121 -2.75 34.42 7.09
N TRP A 122 -3.80 33.77 7.61
CA TRP A 122 -5.17 34.28 7.56
C TRP A 122 -5.46 35.37 8.62
N SER A 123 -4.66 35.44 9.68
CA SER A 123 -4.80 36.43 10.75
C SER A 123 -4.04 37.73 10.47
N GLU A 124 -3.11 37.73 9.51
CA GLU A 124 -2.48 38.96 9.01
C GLU A 124 -3.49 39.80 8.20
N PRO A 125 -3.69 41.09 8.54
CA PRO A 125 -4.62 41.97 7.83
C PRO A 125 -4.05 42.34 6.45
N GLY A 126 -4.29 41.50 5.44
CA GLY A 126 -3.89 41.77 4.06
C GLY A 126 -4.12 40.66 3.03
N SER A 127 -4.33 39.41 3.43
CA SER A 127 -4.40 38.27 2.51
C SER A 127 -5.83 37.97 2.03
N SER A 128 -6.49 38.97 1.45
CA SER A 128 -7.78 38.81 0.76
C SER A 128 -7.89 39.82 -0.37
N GLN A 129 -7.21 39.54 -1.49
CA GLN A 129 -7.43 40.06 -2.85
C GLN A 129 -6.36 39.38 -3.73
N SER A 130 -6.63 38.72 -4.86
CA SER A 130 -7.71 38.82 -5.85
C SER A 130 -7.98 37.48 -6.52
#